data_AF-A0A2S8ES05-F1
#
_entry.id   AF-A0A2S8ES05-F1
#
_cell.length_a   1.000
_cell.length_b   1.000
_cell.length_c   1.000
_cell.angle_alpha   90.00
_cell.angle_beta   90.00
_cell.angle_gamma   90.00
#
_symmetry.space_group_name_H-M   'P 1'
#
loop_
_entity.id
_entity.type
_entity.pdbx_description
1 polymer ?
#
loop_
_entity_poly.entity_id
_entity_poly.type
_entity_poly.pdbx_seq_one_letter_code
_entity_poly.pdbx_strand_id
1 'polypeptide(L)' 'MTAIPSHDAPETEVVSQFRVACDGGEGALGHPRVWLTIPRETGWVECGYCDKRFIHEDYVDDSGNAA' A
#
# COMPACT_ATOMS: atom_id res chain seq x y z
N MET A 1 -25.49 10.01 19.56
CA MET A 1 -24.85 8.74 19.18
C MET A 1 -24.29 8.97 17.78
N THR A 2 -23.10 9.55 17.71
CA THR A 2 -22.52 10.06 16.46
C THR A 2 -21.72 8.93 15.81
N ALA A 3 -22.04 8.63 14.55
CA ALA A 3 -21.40 7.59 13.76
C ALA A 3 -19.89 7.79 13.70
N ILE A 4 -19.15 6.71 13.97
CA ILE A 4 -17.71 6.61 13.80
C ILE A 4 -17.40 6.89 12.32
N PRO A 5 -16.52 7.85 12.00
CA PRO A 5 -16.07 8.00 10.62
C PRO A 5 -15.41 6.69 10.22
N SER A 6 -16.06 5.99 9.29
CA SER A 6 -15.48 4.85 8.58
C SER A 6 -14.17 5.36 7.98
N HIS A 7 -13.05 4.90 8.53
CA HIS A 7 -11.72 5.20 8.00
C HIS A 7 -11.74 4.82 6.52
N ASP A 8 -11.70 5.81 5.64
CA ASP A 8 -11.37 5.58 4.23
C ASP A 8 -10.00 4.89 4.25
N ALA A 9 -9.98 3.64 3.79
CA ALA A 9 -8.83 2.76 3.93
C ALA A 9 -7.59 3.45 3.34
N PRO A 10 -6.40 3.31 3.96
CA PRO A 10 -5.18 3.85 3.38
C PRO A 10 -5.06 3.35 1.93
N GLU A 11 -4.65 4.20 0.99
CA GLU A 11 -4.38 3.87 -0.40
C GLU A 11 -3.35 2.71 -0.45
N THR A 12 -3.89 1.49 -0.43
CA THR A 12 -3.16 0.24 -0.28
C THR A 12 -3.31 -0.53 -1.57
N GLU A 13 -2.19 -0.82 -2.22
CA GLU A 13 -2.16 -1.58 -3.46
C GLU A 13 -1.67 -3.00 -3.15
N VAL A 14 -2.53 -3.98 -3.45
CA VAL A 14 -2.20 -5.39 -3.28
C VAL A 14 -1.41 -5.86 -4.48
N VAL A 15 -0.23 -6.41 -4.24
CA VAL A 15 0.66 -6.90 -5.28
C VAL A 15 0.97 -8.38 -5.08
N SER A 16 1.18 -9.08 -6.19
CA SER A 16 1.55 -10.51 -6.19
C SER A 16 3.07 -10.74 -6.17
N GLN A 17 3.85 -9.67 -6.24
CA GLN A 17 5.31 -9.73 -6.37
C GLN A 17 5.98 -9.00 -5.21
N PHE A 18 7.07 -9.59 -4.71
CA PHE A 18 7.94 -8.95 -3.72
C PHE A 18 8.72 -7.76 -4.28
N ARG A 19 8.67 -7.50 -5.59
CA ARG A 19 9.32 -6.37 -6.23
C ARG A 19 8.28 -5.59 -7.02
N VAL A 20 8.07 -4.35 -6.63
CA VAL A 20 7.03 -3.49 -7.18
C VAL A 20 7.68 -2.30 -7.87
N ALA A 21 7.21 -1.97 -9.06
CA ALA A 21 7.51 -0.69 -9.69
C ALA A 21 6.43 0.31 -9.28
N CYS A 22 6.82 1.33 -8.52
CA CYS A 22 5.94 2.46 -8.25
C CYS A 22 6.23 3.54 -9.29
N ASP A 23 5.25 3.79 -10.17
CA ASP A 23 5.32 4.80 -11.23
C ASP A 23 4.72 6.16 -10.79
N GLY A 24 4.51 6.37 -9.50
CA GLY A 24 4.12 7.68 -8.96
C GLY A 24 2.62 7.98 -8.90
N GLY A 25 1.76 7.14 -9.49
CA GLY A 25 0.30 7.36 -9.53
C GLY A 25 -0.10 8.63 -10.30
N GLU A 26 -1.34 8.69 -10.80
CA GLU A 26 -1.84 9.79 -11.66
C GLU A 26 -1.97 11.15 -10.93
N GLY A 27 -0.85 11.82 -10.65
CA GLY A 27 -0.84 13.14 -10.02
C GLY A 27 0.37 14.00 -10.37
N ALA A 28 0.20 15.32 -10.26
CA ALA A 28 1.25 16.32 -10.53
C ALA A 28 2.47 16.24 -9.58
N LEU A 29 2.39 15.43 -8.53
CA LEU A 29 3.45 15.13 -7.56
C LEU A 29 4.02 13.70 -7.71
N GLY A 30 3.66 12.98 -8.76
CA GLY A 30 4.20 11.65 -9.03
C GLY A 30 5.72 11.68 -9.25
N HIS A 31 6.43 10.71 -8.67
CA HIS A 31 7.88 10.55 -8.84
C HIS A 31 8.18 9.63 -10.05
N PRO A 32 9.42 9.66 -10.59
CA PRO A 32 9.85 8.71 -11.61
C PRO A 32 9.71 7.26 -11.14
N ARG A 33 9.60 6.30 -12.08
CA ARG A 33 9.55 4.87 -11.76
C ARG A 33 10.67 4.48 -10.79
N VAL A 34 10.29 4.08 -9.58
CA VAL A 34 11.20 3.49 -8.60
C VAL A 34 10.82 2.03 -8.36
N TRP A 35 11.82 1.23 -8.02
CA TRP A 35 11.62 -0.16 -7.67
C TRP A 35 11.69 -0.30 -6.15
N LEU A 36 10.58 -0.72 -5.55
CA LEU A 36 10.46 -1.03 -4.14
C LEU A 36 10.51 -2.55 -3.96
N THR A 37 11.19 -3.00 -2.92
CA THR A 37 11.24 -4.41 -2.55
C THR A 37 10.44 -4.59 -1.27
N ILE A 38 9.42 -5.44 -1.31
CA ILE A 38 8.62 -5.83 -0.16
C ILE A 38 9.44 -6.83 0.67
N PRO A 39 9.77 -6.49 1.93
CA PRO A 39 10.44 -7.43 2.82
C PRO A 39 9.48 -8.58 3.21
N ARG A 40 9.95 -9.82 3.13
CA ARG A 40 9.18 -11.03 3.50
C ARG A 40 8.93 -11.15 5.01
N GLU A 41 9.54 -10.31 5.83
CA GLU A 41 9.29 -10.27 7.28
C GLU A 41 8.08 -9.40 7.61
N THR A 42 7.88 -8.30 6.87
CA THR A 42 6.81 -7.32 7.12
C THR A 42 5.62 -7.52 6.19
N GLY A 43 5.85 -7.99 4.96
CA GLY A 43 4.78 -8.23 3.98
C GLY A 43 4.27 -7.00 3.25
N TRP A 44 4.78 -5.81 3.58
CA TRP A 44 4.41 -4.56 2.94
C TRP A 44 5.59 -3.58 2.83
N VAL A 45 5.49 -2.64 1.89
CA VAL A 45 6.43 -1.53 1.71
C VAL A 45 5.67 -0.26 1.34
N GLU A 46 6.12 0.89 1.81
CA GLU A 46 5.53 2.18 1.48
C GLU A 46 6.42 2.94 0.48
N CYS A 47 5.79 3.62 -0.48
CA CYS A 47 6.49 4.57 -1.30
C CYS A 47 6.59 5.92 -0.58
N GLY A 48 7.79 6.35 -0.21
CA GLY A 48 8.05 7.61 0.48
C GLY A 48 7.80 8.89 -0.34
N TYR A 49 7.12 8.79 -1.48
CA TYR A 49 6.77 9.92 -2.35
C TYR A 49 5.26 10.01 -2.60
N CYS A 50 4.59 8.88 -2.81
CA CYS A 50 3.15 8.82 -3.07
C CYS A 50 2.34 8.43 -1.83
N ASP A 51 3.02 8.10 -0.72
CA ASP A 51 2.42 7.54 0.49
C ASP A 51 1.54 6.30 0.24
N LYS A 52 1.69 5.67 -0.94
CA LYS A 52 1.03 4.41 -1.29
C LYS A 52 1.71 3.27 -0.58
N ARG A 53 0.91 2.41 0.05
CA ARG A 53 1.39 1.20 0.72
C ARG A 53 1.15 -0.01 -0.18
N PHE A 54 2.22 -0.67 -0.58
CA PHE A 54 2.16 -1.91 -1.34
C PHE A 54 2.21 -3.09 -0.38
N ILE A 55 1.17 -3.91 -0.38
CA ILE A 55 1.06 -5.09 0.48
C ILE A 55 1.09 -6.32 -0.43
N HIS A 56 1.86 -7.34 -0.07
CA HIS A 56 1.85 -8.59 -0.79
C HIS A 56 0.52 -9.33 -0.51
N GLU A 57 -0.09 -9.94 -1.53
CA GLU A 57 -1.39 -10.64 -1.40
C GLU A 57 -1.43 -11.64 -0.23
N ASP A 58 -0.33 -12.36 0.00
CA ASP A 58 -0.15 -13.31 1.10
C ASP A 58 -0.29 -12.68 2.51
N TYR A 59 -0.09 -11.36 2.64
CA TYR A 59 -0.18 -10.61 3.89
C TYR A 59 -1.45 -9.76 4.00
N VAL A 60 -2.26 -9.69 2.94
CA VAL A 60 -3.53 -8.96 2.94
C VAL A 60 -4.60 -9.69 3.74
N ASP A 61 -4.58 -11.03 3.76
CA ASP A 61 -5.52 -11.84 4.54
C ASP A 61 -5.46 -11.58 6.05
N ASP A 62 -4.33 -11.09 6.59
CA ASP A 62 -4.21 -10.70 8.01
C ASP A 62 -4.70 -9.26 8.29
N SER A 63 -4.75 -8.42 7.25
CA SER A 63 -5.04 -6.98 7.38
C SER A 63 -6.52 -6.63 7.20
N GLY A 64 -7.36 -7.61 6.87
CA GLY A 64 -8.77 -7.41 6.54
C GLY A 64 -9.73 -7.63 7.71
N ASN A 65 -10.12 -6.51 8.36
CA ASN A 65 -11.32 -6.34 9.19
C ASN A 65 -11.20 -6.66 10.70
N ALA A 66 -10.75 -5.65 11.48
CA ALA A 66 -11.10 -5.57 12.89
C ALA A 66 -12.62 -5.35 13.04
N ALA A 67 -13.24 -6.18 13.90
CA ALA A 67 -14.65 -6.19 14.28
C ALA A 67 -15.21 -4.84 14.79
#